data_AF-A0A4Y2M1H4-F1
#
_entry.id   AF-A0A4Y2M1H4-F1
#
_cell.length_a   1.000
_cell.length_b   1.000
_cell.length_c   1.000
_cell.angle_alpha   90.00
_cell.angle_beta   90.00
_cell.angle_gamma   90.00
#
_symmetry.space_group_name_H-M   'P 1'
#
loop_
_entity.id
_entity.type
_entity.pdbx_description
1 polymer ?
#
loop_
_entity_poly.entity_id
_entity_poly.type
_entity_poly.pdbx_seq_one_letter_code
_entity_poly.pdbx_strand_id
1 'polypeptide(L)'
;MYAFASRFRIIFILFLAANFLKNYELPIRLAASLAFGIAGERLIVKKSIKQLAFDGYRDIIILLSPILKKDIPFKNGLFAWLYGKNDTDDGLYNVFTGEETLDNLNLIDRWNGKDSLGFWSAESC
;
A
#
# COMPACT_ATOMS: atom_id res chain seq x y z
N MET A 1 6.19 12.17 28.80
CA MET A 1 6.51 11.01 27.95
C MET A 1 7.15 11.54 26.67
N TYR A 2 8.49 11.49 26.60
CA TYR A 2 9.25 12.05 25.48
C TYR A 2 9.11 11.13 24.27
N ALA A 3 8.26 11.50 23.31
CA ALA A 3 8.26 10.85 22.01
C ALA A 3 9.55 11.26 21.29
N PHE A 4 10.52 10.35 21.25
CA PHE A 4 11.65 10.44 20.36
C PHE A 4 11.09 10.55 18.94
N ALA A 5 11.06 11.75 18.38
CA ALA A 5 10.62 12.00 17.01
C ALA A 5 11.69 11.50 16.04
N SER A 6 12.00 10.20 16.08
CA SER A 6 12.88 9.56 15.11
C SER A 6 12.26 9.72 13.73
N ARG A 7 12.97 10.46 12.87
CA ARG A 7 12.63 10.55 11.45
C ARG A 7 13.31 9.39 10.73
N PHE A 8 12.49 8.54 10.14
CA PHE A 8 12.94 7.39 9.34
C PHE A 8 13.20 7.82 7.91
N ARG A 9 14.20 7.18 7.30
CA ARG A 9 14.61 7.37 5.91
C ARG A 9 14.10 6.19 5.10
N ILE A 10 13.32 6.44 4.05
CA ILE A 10 12.78 5.41 3.15
C ILE A 10 13.02 5.77 1.69
N ILE A 11 13.11 4.76 0.81
CA ILE A 11 13.42 4.93 -0.63
C ILE A 11 12.23 4.61 -1.55
N PHE A 12 11.08 4.28 -0.97
CA PHE A 12 10.06 3.50 -1.64
C PHE A 12 9.34 4.20 -2.81
N ILE A 13 8.86 5.44 -2.64
CA ILE A 13 7.88 6.03 -3.57
C ILE A 13 8.48 6.37 -4.93
N LEU A 14 9.62 7.08 -4.96
CA LEU A 14 10.25 7.48 -6.22
C LEU A 14 10.76 6.25 -7.01
N PHE A 15 11.25 5.23 -6.31
CA PHE A 15 11.63 3.95 -6.94
C PHE A 15 10.42 3.24 -7.55
N LEU A 16 9.30 3.18 -6.83
CA LEU A 16 8.06 2.59 -7.32
C LEU A 16 7.54 3.35 -8.56
N ALA A 17 7.56 4.69 -8.53
CA ALA A 17 7.19 5.53 -9.66
C ALA A 17 8.05 5.23 -10.89
N ALA A 18 9.37 5.15 -10.71
CA ALA A 18 10.30 4.84 -11.79
C ALA A 18 10.05 3.44 -12.39
N ASN A 19 9.76 2.45 -11.55
CA ASN A 19 9.42 1.10 -12.00
C ASN A 19 8.13 1.09 -12.85
N PHE A 20 7.11 1.86 -12.45
CA PHE A 20 5.89 1.99 -13.25
C PHE A 20 6.13 2.73 -14.57
N LEU A 21 6.86 3.84 -14.54
CA LEU A 21 7.14 4.66 -15.72
C LEU A 21 8.05 3.95 -16.74
N LYS A 22 8.81 2.93 -16.33
CA LYS A 22 9.70 2.17 -17.22
C LYS A 22 8.96 1.58 -18.43
N ASN A 23 7.68 1.25 -18.29
CA ASN A 23 6.86 0.65 -19.34
C ASN A 23 6.13 1.68 -20.23
N TYR A 24 6.29 2.98 -19.98
CA TYR A 24 5.65 4.05 -20.78
C TYR A 24 6.58 4.57 -21.87
N GLU A 25 5.99 5.22 -22.87
CA GLU A 25 6.71 5.88 -23.96
C GLU A 25 7.63 7.00 -23.45
N LEU A 26 8.67 7.29 -24.23
CA LEU A 26 9.72 8.26 -23.88
C LEU A 26 9.18 9.67 -23.51
N PRO A 27 8.20 10.26 -24.22
CA PRO A 27 7.70 11.59 -23.88
C PRO A 27 7.10 11.66 -22.47
N ILE A 28 6.35 10.63 -22.07
CA ILE A 28 5.72 10.54 -20.74
C ILE A 28 6.79 10.41 -19.66
N ARG A 29 7.80 9.58 -19.91
CA ARG A 29 8.93 9.39 -18.99
C ARG A 29 9.71 10.69 -18.78
N LEU A 30 9.95 11.45 -19.85
CA LEU A 30 10.64 12.74 -19.79
C LEU A 30 9.81 13.79 -19.05
N ALA A 31 8.52 13.90 -19.36
CA ALA A 31 7.60 14.81 -18.68
C ALA A 31 7.52 14.51 -17.17
N ALA A 32 7.39 13.23 -16.79
CA ALA A 32 7.36 12.82 -15.39
C ALA A 32 8.69 13.10 -14.66
N SER A 33 9.82 12.82 -15.32
CA SER A 33 11.15 13.11 -14.75
C SER A 33 11.36 14.61 -14.50
N LEU A 34 10.90 15.46 -15.43
CA LEU A 34 10.94 16.91 -15.26
C LEU A 34 10.03 17.36 -14.11
N ALA A 35 8.79 16.83 -14.04
CA ALA A 35 7.85 17.16 -12.98
C ALA A 35 8.40 16.80 -11.58
N PHE A 36 9.03 15.62 -11.44
CA PHE A 36 9.66 15.21 -10.17
C PHE A 36 10.84 16.10 -9.81
N GLY A 37 11.65 16.52 -10.79
CA GLY A 37 12.74 17.46 -10.59
C GLY A 37 12.25 18.83 -10.10
N ILE A 38 11.21 19.38 -10.72
CA ILE A 38 10.61 20.67 -10.34
C ILE A 38 9.96 20.58 -8.95
N ALA A 39 9.27 19.48 -8.65
CA ALA A 39 8.64 19.26 -7.35
C ALA A 39 9.65 19.03 -6.20
N GLY A 40 10.94 18.84 -6.53
CA GLY A 40 11.99 18.60 -5.54
C GLY A 40 11.88 17.23 -4.88
N GLU A 41 11.33 16.24 -5.60
CA GLU A 41 11.21 14.87 -5.11
C GLU A 41 12.58 14.26 -4.83
N ARG A 42 12.66 13.46 -3.76
CA ARG A 42 13.93 12.88 -3.30
C ARG A 42 13.82 11.38 -3.24
N LEU A 43 14.90 10.71 -3.66
CA LEU A 43 15.02 9.26 -3.53
C LEU A 43 14.87 8.82 -2.08
N ILE A 44 15.47 9.54 -1.13
CA ILE A 44 15.34 9.26 0.31
C ILE A 44 14.41 10.30 0.94
N VAL A 45 13.25 9.84 1.42
CA VAL A 45 12.27 10.68 2.13
C VAL A 45 12.44 10.50 3.64
N LYS A 46 12.36 11.61 4.40
CA LYS A 46 12.43 11.61 5.87
C LYS A 46 11.07 11.93 6.47
N LYS A 47 10.44 10.98 7.17
CA LYS A 47 9.13 11.15 7.81
C LYS A 47 9.10 10.49 9.18
N SER A 48 8.13 10.88 10.01
CA SER A 48 7.87 10.20 11.29
C SER A 48 7.20 8.85 11.05
N ILE A 49 7.32 7.92 12.01
CA ILE A 49 6.59 6.63 11.97
C ILE A 49 5.10 6.87 11.79
N LYS A 50 4.53 7.84 12.52
CA LYS A 50 3.10 8.15 12.46
C LYS A 50 2.63 8.50 11.04
N GLN A 51 3.40 9.31 10.31
CA GLN A 51 3.14 9.66 8.92
C GLN A 51 3.34 8.50 7.96
N LEU A 52 4.36 7.67 8.19
CA LEU A 52 4.63 6.52 7.32
C LEU A 52 3.54 5.44 7.48
N ALA A 53 3.18 5.13 8.71
CA ALA A 53 2.25 4.05 9.02
C ALA A 53 0.79 4.47 8.81
N PHE A 54 0.34 5.58 9.42
CA PHE A 54 -1.09 5.84 9.61
C PHE A 54 -1.58 7.18 9.03
N ASP A 55 -1.05 8.31 9.52
CA ASP A 55 -1.53 9.65 9.16
C ASP A 55 -1.35 9.95 7.66
N GLY A 56 -0.33 9.34 7.07
CA GLY A 56 0.09 9.61 5.71
C GLY A 56 0.88 10.91 5.55
N TYR A 57 1.48 11.06 4.39
CA TYR A 57 2.05 12.33 3.95
C TYR A 57 1.73 12.58 2.47
N ARG A 58 1.59 13.86 2.10
CA ARG A 58 1.37 14.24 0.69
C ARG A 58 2.64 14.02 -0.13
N ASP A 59 2.44 13.45 -1.30
CA ASP A 59 3.50 13.10 -2.25
C ASP A 59 2.99 13.36 -3.67
N ILE A 60 3.81 14.03 -4.51
CA ILE A 60 3.36 14.42 -5.86
C ILE A 60 3.11 13.21 -6.74
N ILE A 61 3.86 12.11 -6.54
CA ILE A 61 3.71 10.88 -7.31
C ILE A 61 2.35 10.26 -7.01
N ILE A 62 1.93 10.24 -5.74
CA ILE A 62 0.61 9.74 -5.36
C ILE A 62 -0.49 10.69 -5.82
N LEU A 63 -0.25 12.00 -5.79
CA LEU A 63 -1.23 12.96 -6.32
C LEU A 63 -1.48 12.75 -7.82
N LEU A 64 -0.44 12.41 -8.57
CA LEU A 64 -0.49 12.13 -10.01
C LEU A 64 -0.87 10.68 -10.34
N SER A 65 -0.96 9.79 -9.36
CA SER A 65 -1.23 8.37 -9.59
C SER A 65 -2.52 8.08 -10.37
N PRO A 66 -3.64 8.82 -10.19
CA PRO A 66 -4.86 8.57 -10.97
C PRO A 66 -4.69 8.81 -12.47
N ILE A 67 -3.76 9.69 -12.85
CA ILE A 67 -3.44 10.00 -14.25
C ILE A 67 -2.59 8.87 -14.83
N LEU A 68 -1.64 8.35 -14.04
CA LEU A 68 -0.73 7.31 -14.48
C LEU A 68 -1.42 5.94 -14.56
N LYS A 69 -2.13 5.53 -13.50
CA LYS A 69 -2.78 4.22 -13.41
C LYS A 69 -3.99 4.27 -12.48
N LYS A 70 -5.18 4.01 -13.04
CA LYS A 70 -6.45 4.03 -12.31
C LYS A 70 -6.55 2.99 -11.19
N ASP A 71 -5.82 1.88 -11.30
CA ASP A 71 -5.85 0.79 -10.31
C ASP A 71 -5.07 1.11 -9.03
N ILE A 72 -4.32 2.22 -8.99
CA ILE A 72 -3.60 2.63 -7.79
C ILE A 72 -4.61 3.26 -6.83
N PRO A 73 -4.79 2.71 -5.61
CA PRO A 73 -5.73 3.26 -4.64
C PRO A 73 -5.39 4.71 -4.30
N PHE A 74 -6.25 5.64 -4.69
CA PHE A 74 -6.04 7.06 -4.45
C PHE A 74 -6.54 7.46 -3.06
N LYS A 75 -5.61 7.60 -2.12
CA LYS A 75 -5.87 7.97 -0.72
C LYS A 75 -5.80 9.50 -0.53
N ASN A 76 -6.57 10.27 -1.30
CA ASN A 76 -6.55 11.75 -1.29
C ASN A 76 -5.15 12.38 -1.47
N GLY A 77 -4.29 11.74 -2.28
CA GLY A 77 -2.91 12.17 -2.51
C GLY A 77 -1.96 11.91 -1.33
N LEU A 78 -2.35 11.08 -0.36
CA LEU A 78 -1.54 10.70 0.79
C LEU A 78 -0.94 9.30 0.60
N PHE A 79 0.34 9.18 0.93
CA PHE A 79 0.97 7.88 1.11
C PHE A 79 1.02 7.50 2.59
N ALA A 80 0.49 6.33 2.94
CA ALA A 80 0.79 5.60 4.17
C ALA A 80 0.52 4.10 3.97
N TRP A 81 1.30 3.25 4.64
CA TRP A 81 1.17 1.79 4.53
C TRP A 81 -0.16 1.28 5.08
N LEU A 82 -0.54 1.74 6.27
CA LEU A 82 -1.75 1.34 6.99
C LEU A 82 -2.79 2.46 6.98
N TYR A 83 -2.77 3.30 5.94
CA TYR A 83 -3.75 4.38 5.80
C TYR A 83 -5.17 3.81 5.78
N GLY A 84 -6.03 4.33 6.66
CA GLY A 84 -7.42 3.90 6.80
C GLY A 84 -7.60 2.55 7.48
N LYS A 85 -6.55 1.98 8.10
CA LYS A 85 -6.61 0.70 8.83
C LYS A 85 -6.80 0.83 10.34
N ASN A 86 -6.87 2.06 10.85
CA ASN A 86 -7.10 2.28 12.27
C ASN A 86 -8.58 2.07 12.57
N ASP A 87 -8.88 1.23 13.57
CA ASP A 87 -10.26 0.92 14.00
C ASP A 87 -11.11 0.28 12.87
N THR A 88 -10.48 -0.59 12.08
CA THR A 88 -11.12 -1.36 11.00
C THR A 88 -10.70 -2.82 11.07
N ASP A 89 -11.53 -3.73 10.57
CA ASP A 89 -11.15 -5.13 10.35
C ASP A 89 -10.64 -5.40 8.91
N ASP A 90 -10.12 -6.61 8.70
CA ASP A 90 -9.65 -7.09 7.40
C ASP A 90 -10.70 -7.92 6.65
N GLY A 91 -11.96 -7.89 7.11
CA GLY A 91 -13.09 -8.61 6.53
C GLY A 91 -13.69 -9.67 7.45
N LEU A 92 -14.68 -10.39 6.90
CA LEU A 92 -15.43 -11.40 7.63
C LEU A 92 -14.70 -12.75 7.61
N TYR A 93 -14.51 -13.35 8.79
CA TYR A 93 -13.95 -14.68 8.94
C TYR A 93 -15.04 -15.65 9.41
N ASN A 94 -15.23 -16.74 8.67
CA ASN A 94 -15.99 -17.90 9.12
C ASN A 94 -14.98 -18.94 9.61
N VAL A 95 -15.09 -19.33 10.86
CA VAL A 95 -14.10 -20.16 11.56
C VAL A 95 -14.81 -21.31 12.24
N PHE A 96 -14.22 -22.51 12.17
CA PHE A 96 -14.74 -23.69 12.85
C PHE A 96 -14.60 -23.56 14.36
N THR A 97 -15.71 -23.76 15.08
CA THR A 97 -15.78 -23.68 16.55
C THR A 97 -15.19 -24.89 17.26
N GLY A 98 -14.99 -25.99 16.53
CA GLY A 98 -14.56 -27.27 17.09
C GLY A 98 -15.66 -28.05 17.81
N GLU A 99 -16.93 -27.69 17.61
CA GLU A 99 -18.09 -28.37 18.23
C GLU A 99 -18.20 -29.84 17.80
N GLU A 100 -17.95 -30.13 16.51
CA GLU A 100 -18.01 -31.49 15.97
C GLU A 100 -16.73 -32.30 16.23
N THR A 101 -15.56 -31.67 16.07
CA THR A 101 -14.24 -32.24 16.37
C THR A 101 -13.27 -31.15 16.76
N LEU A 102 -12.32 -31.46 17.65
CA LEU A 102 -11.23 -30.53 17.98
C LEU A 102 -10.19 -30.41 16.85
N ASP A 103 -10.17 -31.35 15.89
CA ASP A 103 -9.18 -31.38 14.82
C ASP A 103 -9.26 -30.16 13.89
N ASN A 104 -10.44 -29.54 13.77
CA ASN A 104 -10.66 -28.36 12.95
C ASN A 104 -10.81 -27.06 13.75
N LEU A 105 -10.54 -27.07 15.06
CA LEU A 105 -10.66 -25.89 15.91
C LEU A 105 -9.84 -24.71 15.36
N ASN A 106 -10.49 -23.54 15.24
CA ASN A 106 -9.92 -22.30 14.74
C ASN A 106 -9.41 -22.34 13.29
N LEU A 107 -9.70 -23.40 12.52
CA LEU A 107 -9.46 -23.40 11.09
C LEU A 107 -10.42 -22.42 10.40
N ILE A 108 -9.87 -21.62 9.48
CA ILE A 108 -10.66 -20.68 8.68
C ILE A 108 -11.35 -21.48 7.57
N ASP A 109 -12.68 -21.50 7.60
CA ASP A 109 -13.50 -22.06 6.52
C ASP A 109 -13.57 -21.09 5.34
N ARG A 110 -13.91 -19.82 5.63
CA ARG A 110 -14.07 -18.77 4.61
C ARG A 110 -13.55 -17.44 5.08
N TRP A 111 -13.02 -16.68 4.14
CA TRP A 111 -12.69 -15.26 4.32
C TRP A 111 -13.44 -14.44 3.27
N ASN A 112 -14.22 -13.46 3.74
CA ASN A 112 -15.13 -12.66 2.91
C ASN A 112 -16.05 -13.53 2.03
N GLY A 113 -16.55 -14.64 2.58
CA GLY A 113 -17.44 -15.60 1.91
C GLY A 113 -16.75 -16.57 0.94
N LYS A 114 -15.44 -16.43 0.72
CA LYS A 114 -14.65 -17.28 -0.18
C LYS A 114 -13.86 -18.32 0.59
N ASP A 115 -13.85 -19.55 0.07
CA ASP A 115 -13.04 -20.68 0.53
C ASP A 115 -11.67 -20.76 -0.17
N SER A 116 -11.42 -19.89 -1.15
CA SER A 116 -10.17 -19.82 -1.90
C SER A 116 -9.77 -18.38 -2.23
N LEU A 117 -8.46 -18.17 -2.46
CA LEU A 117 -7.89 -16.87 -2.79
C LEU A 117 -7.72 -16.71 -4.29
N GLY A 118 -8.27 -15.64 -4.87
CA GLY A 118 -8.14 -15.32 -6.30
C GLY A 118 -6.85 -14.57 -6.67
N PHE A 119 -5.83 -14.57 -5.80
CA PHE A 119 -4.57 -13.83 -6.04
C PHE A 119 -3.55 -14.63 -6.86
N TRP A 120 -3.65 -15.95 -6.83
CA TRP A 120 -2.72 -16.87 -7.48
C TRP A 120 -3.39 -17.57 -8.65
N SER A 121 -2.63 -17.92 -9.68
CA SER A 121 -3.18 -18.52 -10.91
C SER A 121 -3.54 -19.99 -10.77
N ALA A 122 -2.94 -20.68 -9.80
CA ALA A 122 -3.16 -22.09 -9.53
C ALA A 122 -4.00 -22.29 -8.26
N GLU A 123 -4.67 -23.44 -8.19
CA GLU A 123 -5.47 -23.84 -7.01
C GLU A 123 -4.60 -24.05 -5.77
N SER A 124 -3.39 -24.58 -5.95
CA SER A 124 -2.34 -24.66 -4.94
C SER A 124 -1.14 -23.80 -5.36
N CYS A 125 -0.57 -23.05 -4.42
CA CYS A 125 0.59 -22.19 -4.63
C CYS A 125 1.92 -22.90 -4.38
#